data_AF-A0A8J7T9Y3-F1
#
_entry.id   AF-A0A8J7T9Y3-F1
#
_cell.length_a   1.000
_cell.length_b   1.000
_cell.length_c   1.000
_cell.angle_alpha   90.00
_cell.angle_beta   90.00
_cell.angle_gamma   90.00
#
_symmetry.space_group_name_H-M   'P 1'
#
loop_
_entity.id
_entity.type
_entity.pdbx_description
1 polymer ?
#
loop_
_entity_poly.entity_id
_entity_poly.type
_entity_poly.pdbx_seq_one_letter_code
_entity_poly.pdbx_strand_id
1 'polypeptide(L)'
;MRKSLLLSSSASGRHNMGPSPYSVMRNLTTAIPEPDKHLDVFAIGLGDASKEELDRISSQRAEQRSFYLPDYSALDRVLPEASPDSCGIRGEKTFQYKRVFGGVSARDKQWPWQVLLKMKSDGSWEPNGGGSIISRRWVLTAAHVLMCTDVVCGAADVTVVAGITRRTDSQGSNLVVEEVIVHEMYKDNKSYIYDIGLLKLKEDIVFGERKRPVCLPCTADLSQVLSLPALDWRSRCEHQDLIFTGRGGEDYRTVNGFVTGWGRIKKHRDMEDNLQYGSITVQSREKCGTILPDVPFTAEKLCANGNNVDACRGDSGGPFVIKRNGRWIQIGIVSYGDKDCTKGSTGFYVNVARMMEWIRGKVGEDLQFA
;
A
#
# COMPACT_ATOMS: atom_id res chain seq x y z
N MET A 1 14.85 -11.48 -24.50
CA MET A 1 14.80 -10.89 -23.14
C MET A 1 16.00 -9.99 -22.94
N ARG A 2 15.82 -8.75 -22.48
CA ARG A 2 16.92 -7.88 -22.04
C ARG A 2 17.42 -8.34 -20.67
N LYS A 3 18.73 -8.30 -20.44
CA LYS A 3 19.34 -8.58 -19.14
C LYS A 3 19.98 -7.30 -18.62
N SER A 4 19.81 -7.05 -17.33
CA SER A 4 20.43 -5.90 -16.65
C SER A 4 21.55 -6.40 -15.74
N LEU A 5 22.70 -5.75 -15.81
CA LEU A 5 23.87 -6.02 -14.97
C LEU A 5 24.12 -4.79 -14.09
N LEU A 6 24.10 -4.98 -12.78
CA LEU A 6 24.43 -3.94 -11.81
C LEU A 6 25.86 -4.16 -11.30
N LEU A 7 26.72 -3.15 -11.47
CA LEU A 7 28.08 -3.11 -10.96
C LEU A 7 28.15 -2.10 -9.82
N SER A 8 28.54 -2.54 -8.63
CA SER A 8 28.82 -1.63 -7.51
C SER A 8 30.32 -1.53 -7.29
N SER A 9 30.87 -0.31 -7.27
CA SER A 9 32.23 -0.04 -6.81
C SER A 9 32.18 0.69 -5.47
N SER A 10 32.64 0.05 -4.41
CA SER A 10 32.95 0.71 -3.13
C SER A 10 34.39 1.21 -3.06
N ALA A 11 35.14 1.06 -4.15
CA ALA A 11 36.55 1.42 -4.23
C ALA A 11 36.71 2.69 -5.07
N SER A 12 37.68 3.49 -4.65
CA SER A 12 38.17 4.78 -5.15
C SER A 12 38.60 4.84 -6.62
N GLY A 13 38.01 4.02 -7.49
CA GLY A 13 38.47 3.71 -8.83
C GLY A 13 39.78 2.90 -8.90
N ARG A 14 40.44 2.70 -7.75
CA ARG A 14 41.68 1.94 -7.67
C ARG A 14 41.40 0.45 -7.54
N HIS A 15 41.07 -0.19 -8.66
CA HIS A 15 41.15 -1.65 -8.77
C HIS A 15 42.61 -2.07 -8.61
N ASN A 16 42.93 -2.73 -7.49
CA ASN A 16 44.30 -3.12 -7.14
C ASN A 16 44.59 -4.60 -7.39
N MET A 17 43.58 -5.39 -7.80
CA MET A 17 43.72 -6.80 -8.15
C MET A 17 42.84 -7.16 -9.36
N GLY A 18 43.38 -7.99 -10.25
CA GLY A 18 42.69 -8.49 -11.44
C GLY A 18 42.75 -7.58 -12.67
N PRO A 19 42.18 -8.01 -13.81
CA PRO A 19 42.07 -7.21 -15.01
C PRO A 19 41.12 -6.03 -14.80
N SER A 20 41.32 -4.93 -15.55
CA SER A 20 40.50 -3.73 -15.38
C SER A 20 39.02 -4.04 -15.63
N PRO A 21 38.07 -3.50 -14.83
CA PRO A 21 36.64 -3.71 -15.03
C PRO A 21 36.19 -3.37 -16.46
N TYR A 22 36.82 -2.37 -17.08
CA TYR A 22 36.62 -2.01 -18.48
C TYR A 22 36.96 -3.14 -19.46
N SER A 23 38.10 -3.82 -19.28
CA SER A 23 38.51 -4.92 -20.15
C SER A 23 37.54 -6.11 -20.07
N VAL A 24 37.05 -6.41 -18.86
CA VAL A 24 36.03 -7.44 -18.64
C VAL A 24 34.73 -7.07 -19.34
N MET A 25 34.31 -5.81 -19.23
CA MET A 25 33.04 -5.35 -19.81
C MET A 25 33.10 -5.24 -21.33
N ARG A 26 34.26 -4.88 -21.88
CA ARG A 26 34.52 -4.95 -23.32
C ARG A 26 34.43 -6.38 -23.84
N ASN A 27 34.99 -7.35 -23.14
CA ASN A 27 34.91 -8.77 -23.54
C ASN A 27 33.48 -9.31 -23.44
N LEU A 28 32.71 -8.87 -22.44
CA LEU A 28 31.31 -9.23 -22.27
C LEU A 28 30.43 -8.68 -23.39
N THR A 29 30.63 -7.41 -23.76
CA THR A 29 29.87 -6.75 -24.83
C THR A 29 30.23 -7.29 -26.21
N THR A 30 31.48 -7.69 -26.47
CA THR A 30 31.86 -8.35 -27.73
C THR A 30 31.36 -9.78 -27.85
N ALA A 31 31.11 -10.48 -26.74
CA ALA A 31 30.60 -11.85 -26.74
C ALA A 31 29.07 -11.93 -26.96
N ILE A 32 28.35 -10.82 -26.85
CA ILE A 32 26.88 -10.77 -26.99
C ILE A 32 26.54 -10.15 -28.36
N PRO A 33 25.79 -10.84 -29.25
CA PRO A 33 25.27 -10.26 -30.47
C PRO A 33 24.35 -9.08 -30.17
N GLU A 34 24.54 -7.95 -30.85
CA GLU A 34 23.77 -6.71 -30.64
C GLU A 34 23.66 -6.33 -29.15
N PRO A 35 24.78 -6.13 -28.45
CA PRO A 35 24.81 -5.98 -26.99
C PRO A 35 23.95 -4.81 -26.52
N ASP A 36 23.89 -3.74 -27.32
CA ASP A 36 23.03 -2.59 -27.08
C ASP A 36 21.55 -3.00 -26.96
N LYS A 37 21.06 -3.96 -27.74
CA LYS A 37 19.65 -4.39 -27.68
C LYS A 37 19.35 -5.30 -26.49
N HIS A 38 20.37 -5.96 -25.94
CA HIS A 38 20.20 -7.12 -25.05
C HIS A 38 20.79 -6.95 -23.64
N LEU A 39 21.72 -6.02 -23.45
CA LEU A 39 22.44 -5.82 -22.19
C LEU A 39 22.37 -4.36 -21.75
N ASP A 40 21.91 -4.16 -20.51
CA ASP A 40 21.91 -2.87 -19.84
C ASP A 40 22.88 -2.92 -18.65
N VAL A 41 23.95 -2.14 -18.68
CA VAL A 41 24.96 -2.07 -17.61
C VAL A 41 24.78 -0.79 -16.80
N PHE A 42 24.53 -0.95 -15.51
CA PHE A 42 24.43 0.14 -14.53
C PHE A 42 25.65 0.10 -13.60
N ALA A 43 26.21 1.27 -13.30
CA ALA A 43 27.38 1.41 -12.44
C ALA A 43 27.06 2.36 -11.28
N ILE A 44 27.22 1.89 -10.04
CA ILE A 44 27.03 2.72 -8.84
C ILE A 44 28.35 2.79 -8.07
N GLY A 45 28.87 4.01 -7.91
CA GLY A 45 30.03 4.32 -7.09
C GLY A 45 29.61 4.84 -5.72
N LEU A 46 30.21 4.31 -4.66
CA LEU A 46 30.03 4.76 -3.28
C LEU A 46 31.31 5.39 -2.75
N GLY A 47 31.20 6.50 -2.02
CA GLY A 47 32.35 7.18 -1.42
C GLY A 47 33.16 7.95 -2.45
N ASP A 48 34.45 7.65 -2.59
CA ASP A 48 35.44 8.33 -3.43
C ASP A 48 35.62 7.70 -4.83
N ALA A 49 34.62 6.96 -5.31
CA ALA A 49 34.66 6.30 -6.62
C ALA A 49 34.82 7.31 -7.78
N SER A 50 35.73 7.03 -8.73
CA SER A 50 35.90 7.89 -9.91
C SER A 50 34.66 7.87 -10.80
N LYS A 51 34.12 9.06 -11.06
CA LYS A 51 32.99 9.25 -11.99
C LYS A 51 33.36 8.81 -13.40
N GLU A 52 34.58 9.13 -13.85
CA GLU A 52 35.07 8.81 -15.18
C GLU A 52 35.12 7.29 -15.43
N GLU A 53 35.48 6.50 -14.42
CA GLU A 53 35.50 5.04 -14.55
C GLU A 53 34.11 4.43 -14.58
N LEU A 54 33.19 4.92 -13.74
CA LEU A 54 31.78 4.49 -13.73
C LEU A 54 31.10 4.78 -15.07
N ASP A 55 31.34 5.98 -15.62
CA ASP A 55 30.83 6.37 -16.94
C ASP A 55 31.36 5.44 -18.03
N ARG A 56 32.64 5.02 -17.95
CA ARG A 56 33.28 4.14 -18.94
C ARG A 56 32.79 2.69 -18.91
N ILE A 57 32.32 2.20 -17.77
CA ILE A 57 31.82 0.82 -17.63
C ILE A 57 30.31 0.71 -17.79
N SER A 58 29.56 1.80 -17.61
CA SER A 58 28.10 1.83 -17.79
C SER A 58 27.70 1.91 -19.26
N SER A 59 26.49 1.45 -19.59
CA SER A 59 25.95 1.57 -20.95
C SER A 59 25.69 3.04 -21.30
N GLN A 60 26.25 3.49 -22.43
CA GLN A 60 26.06 4.84 -22.95
C GLN A 60 24.68 4.97 -23.62
N ARG A 61 23.71 5.57 -22.92
CA ARG A 61 22.32 5.73 -23.35
C ARG A 61 21.82 7.15 -23.03
N ALA A 62 20.63 7.48 -23.53
CA ALA A 62 19.96 8.75 -23.21
C ALA A 62 19.62 8.87 -21.72
N GLU A 63 19.35 7.74 -21.05
CA GLU A 63 19.14 7.67 -19.60
C GLU A 63 20.48 7.51 -18.88
N GLN A 64 20.65 8.20 -17.76
CA GLN A 64 21.83 8.08 -16.91
C GLN A 64 21.90 6.69 -16.28
N ARG A 65 23.08 6.05 -16.36
CA ARG A 65 23.30 4.66 -15.87
C ARG A 65 24.53 4.52 -14.98
N SER A 66 25.31 5.58 -14.86
CA SER A 66 26.37 5.73 -13.88
C SER A 66 25.91 6.68 -12.78
N PHE A 67 26.10 6.27 -11.53
CA PHE A 67 25.63 7.02 -10.38
C PHE A 67 26.72 7.13 -9.33
N TYR A 68 26.92 8.34 -8.82
CA TYR A 68 27.89 8.63 -7.78
C TYR A 68 27.16 8.98 -6.49
N LEU A 69 27.48 8.24 -5.43
CA LEU A 69 26.87 8.36 -4.13
C LEU A 69 27.96 8.69 -3.10
N PRO A 70 27.93 9.86 -2.45
CA PRO A 70 28.92 10.20 -1.42
C PRO A 70 28.89 9.20 -0.25
N ASP A 71 27.72 8.65 0.04
CA ASP A 71 27.51 7.59 1.03
C ASP A 71 26.18 6.84 0.72
N TYR A 72 25.89 5.81 1.49
CA TYR A 72 24.67 5.01 1.34
C TYR A 72 23.37 5.82 1.56
N SER A 73 23.40 6.96 2.24
CA SER A 73 22.21 7.80 2.45
C SER A 73 21.73 8.48 1.15
N ALA A 74 22.62 8.62 0.17
CA ALA A 74 22.29 9.20 -1.12
C ALA A 74 21.67 8.19 -2.11
N LEU A 75 21.59 6.90 -1.78
CA LEU A 75 21.03 5.85 -2.65
C LEU A 75 19.59 6.17 -3.12
N ASP A 76 18.81 6.83 -2.25
CA ASP A 76 17.45 7.29 -2.55
C ASP A 76 17.35 8.36 -3.65
N ARG A 77 18.47 8.96 -4.06
CA ARG A 77 18.57 9.93 -5.17
C ARG A 77 18.86 9.26 -6.52
N VAL A 78 19.30 8.00 -6.49
CA VAL A 78 19.77 7.24 -7.65
C VAL A 78 18.77 6.19 -8.09
N LEU A 79 17.94 5.71 -7.16
CA LEU A 79 16.79 4.90 -7.53
C LEU A 79 15.87 5.71 -8.46
N PRO A 80 15.44 5.15 -9.61
CA PRO A 80 14.54 5.85 -10.52
C PRO A 80 13.32 6.35 -9.74
N GLU A 81 12.88 7.56 -10.04
CA GLU A 81 11.63 8.06 -9.47
C GLU A 81 10.54 7.04 -9.78
N ALA A 82 9.94 6.49 -8.73
CA ALA A 82 8.90 5.50 -8.91
C ALA A 82 7.79 6.13 -9.73
N SER A 83 7.49 5.50 -10.87
CA SER A 83 6.41 5.90 -11.78
C SER A 83 5.18 6.30 -10.95
N PRO A 84 4.44 7.35 -11.32
CA PRO A 84 3.16 7.68 -10.67
C PRO A 84 2.20 6.48 -10.58
N ASP A 85 2.37 5.51 -11.48
CA ASP A 85 1.58 4.27 -11.56
C ASP A 85 2.07 3.17 -10.62
N SER A 86 3.28 3.32 -10.05
CA SER A 86 3.79 2.40 -9.04
C SER A 86 2.98 2.49 -7.77
N CYS A 87 2.49 1.34 -7.31
CA CYS A 87 1.77 1.23 -6.05
C CYS A 87 2.66 1.54 -4.83
N GLY A 88 2.02 1.88 -3.71
CA GLY A 88 2.65 1.89 -2.39
C GLY A 88 3.72 2.97 -2.21
N ILE A 89 3.64 4.06 -2.99
CA ILE A 89 4.52 5.23 -2.88
C ILE A 89 3.81 6.35 -2.12
N ARG A 90 4.49 6.86 -1.08
CA ARG A 90 4.03 7.94 -0.20
C ARG A 90 4.77 9.23 -0.54
N GLY A 91 4.10 10.39 -0.44
CA GLY A 91 4.63 11.69 -0.88
C GLY A 91 5.76 12.31 -0.04
N GLU A 92 6.23 11.67 1.04
CA GLU A 92 7.28 12.25 1.90
C GLU A 92 8.35 11.21 2.29
N LYS A 93 9.62 11.49 1.97
CA LYS A 93 10.80 10.65 2.31
C LYS A 93 11.36 10.89 3.72
N THR A 94 10.93 11.93 4.44
CA THR A 94 11.53 12.34 5.72
C THR A 94 10.68 11.96 6.93
N PHE A 95 11.14 10.95 7.66
CA PHE A 95 10.59 10.55 8.96
C PHE A 95 10.98 11.55 10.05
N GLN A 96 10.10 12.49 10.39
CA GLN A 96 10.17 13.12 11.71
C GLN A 96 9.15 12.45 12.63
N TYR A 97 9.63 11.48 13.40
CA TYR A 97 8.88 10.87 14.50
C TYR A 97 8.64 11.92 15.60
N LYS A 98 7.56 12.68 15.51
CA LYS A 98 6.99 13.33 16.70
C LYS A 98 5.96 12.37 17.29
N ARG A 99 6.36 11.67 18.35
CA ARG A 99 5.43 10.89 19.20
C ARG A 99 4.43 11.87 19.80
N VAL A 100 3.17 11.82 19.35
CA VAL A 100 2.06 12.57 19.97
C VAL A 100 0.86 11.63 20.09
N PHE A 101 0.14 11.78 21.21
CA PHE A 101 -0.81 10.82 21.77
C PHE A 101 -2.14 10.73 21.03
N GLY A 102 -2.65 9.49 20.83
CA GLY A 102 -4.02 9.21 20.35
C GLY A 102 -4.20 9.16 18.83
N GLY A 103 -3.18 9.50 18.06
CA GLY A 103 -3.19 9.60 16.60
C GLY A 103 -2.31 10.76 16.15
N VAL A 104 -1.78 10.71 14.93
CA VAL A 104 -0.96 11.79 14.38
C VAL A 104 -1.67 12.37 13.16
N SER A 105 -1.80 13.68 13.12
CA SER A 105 -2.36 14.35 11.95
C SER A 105 -1.44 14.16 10.76
N ALA A 106 -2.03 13.67 9.66
CA ALA A 106 -1.31 13.44 8.44
C ALA A 106 -0.89 14.76 7.81
N ARG A 107 0.29 14.76 7.22
CA ARG A 107 0.75 15.83 6.34
C ARG A 107 0.11 15.68 4.97
N ASP A 108 0.16 16.77 4.21
CA ASP A 108 -0.27 16.73 2.83
C ASP A 108 0.50 15.66 2.02
N LYS A 109 -0.17 15.00 1.08
CA LYS A 109 0.38 13.93 0.21
C LYS A 109 0.89 12.69 0.94
N GLN A 110 0.73 12.64 2.26
CA GLN A 110 1.34 11.62 3.10
C GLN A 110 0.63 10.25 2.97
N TRP A 111 -0.64 10.19 2.58
CA TRP A 111 -1.35 8.93 2.36
C TRP A 111 -2.16 9.00 1.07
N PRO A 112 -1.49 8.96 -0.10
CA PRO A 112 -2.10 9.33 -1.38
C PRO A 112 -3.12 8.32 -1.92
N TRP A 113 -3.21 7.13 -1.34
CA TRP A 113 -4.25 6.15 -1.63
C TRP A 113 -5.50 6.35 -0.78
N GLN A 114 -5.43 7.08 0.33
CA GLN A 114 -6.58 7.28 1.21
C GLN A 114 -7.66 8.08 0.47
N VAL A 115 -8.90 7.59 0.54
CA VAL A 115 -10.07 8.31 0.07
C VAL A 115 -11.12 8.44 1.17
N LEU A 116 -11.97 9.45 1.06
CA LEU A 116 -13.16 9.64 1.87
C LEU A 116 -14.38 9.21 1.04
N LEU A 117 -15.20 8.34 1.59
CA LEU A 117 -16.47 7.95 1.00
C LEU A 117 -17.58 8.79 1.61
N LYS A 118 -18.38 9.41 0.74
CA LYS A 118 -19.59 10.14 1.14
C LYS A 118 -20.81 9.46 0.55
N MET A 119 -21.86 9.40 1.36
CA MET A 119 -23.16 8.88 0.98
C MET A 119 -24.17 10.00 0.87
N LYS A 120 -25.13 9.82 -0.05
CA LYS A 120 -26.24 10.75 -0.16
C LYS A 120 -27.26 10.46 0.95
N SER A 121 -27.54 11.47 1.78
CA SER A 121 -28.53 11.41 2.86
C SER A 121 -29.36 12.68 2.81
N ASP A 122 -30.69 12.57 2.70
CA ASP A 122 -31.62 13.71 2.68
C ASP A 122 -31.22 14.88 1.76
N GLY A 123 -30.60 14.57 0.62
CA GLY A 123 -30.15 15.55 -0.36
C GLY A 123 -28.77 16.17 -0.12
N SER A 124 -28.11 15.87 1.01
CA SER A 124 -26.72 16.24 1.30
C SER A 124 -25.77 15.05 1.13
N TRP A 125 -24.47 15.34 0.98
CA TRP A 125 -23.40 14.35 0.89
C TRP A 125 -22.68 14.25 2.24
N GLU A 126 -22.97 13.19 2.99
CA GLU A 126 -22.44 12.98 4.33
C GLU A 126 -21.27 11.98 4.33
N PRO A 127 -20.18 12.26 5.08
CA PRO A 127 -19.11 11.29 5.29
C PRO A 127 -19.62 9.97 5.89
N ASN A 128 -19.28 8.83 5.26
CA ASN A 128 -19.68 7.51 5.77
C ASN A 128 -18.49 6.62 6.17
N GLY A 129 -17.33 6.80 5.53
CA GLY A 129 -16.14 6.00 5.83
C GLY A 129 -14.96 6.34 4.94
N GLY A 130 -13.92 5.52 5.02
CA GLY A 130 -12.73 5.59 4.21
C GLY A 130 -12.69 4.52 3.12
N GLY A 131 -11.63 4.61 2.32
CA GLY A 131 -11.28 3.60 1.33
C GLY A 131 -9.84 3.80 0.88
N SER A 132 -9.45 3.00 -0.10
CA SER A 132 -8.10 3.00 -0.66
C SER A 132 -8.13 2.86 -2.17
N ILE A 133 -7.38 3.71 -2.87
CA ILE A 133 -7.15 3.56 -4.32
C ILE A 133 -6.28 2.32 -4.53
N ILE A 134 -6.74 1.38 -5.34
CA ILE A 134 -5.99 0.16 -5.67
C ILE A 134 -5.58 0.10 -7.14
N SER A 135 -6.30 0.79 -8.02
CA SER A 135 -5.89 1.03 -9.42
C SER A 135 -6.55 2.30 -9.97
N ARG A 136 -6.40 2.59 -11.28
CA ARG A 136 -6.94 3.81 -11.89
C ARG A 136 -8.47 3.92 -11.82
N ARG A 137 -9.17 2.79 -11.77
CA ARG A 137 -10.64 2.75 -11.76
C ARG A 137 -11.24 2.11 -10.52
N TRP A 138 -10.41 1.70 -9.55
CA TRP A 138 -10.88 0.85 -8.47
C TRP A 138 -10.48 1.38 -7.10
N VAL A 139 -11.47 1.41 -6.21
CA VAL A 139 -11.31 1.74 -4.79
C VAL A 139 -11.77 0.56 -3.95
N LEU A 140 -10.96 0.19 -2.96
CA LEU A 140 -11.24 -0.85 -1.97
C LEU A 140 -11.72 -0.23 -0.66
N THR A 141 -12.77 -0.80 -0.08
CA THR A 141 -13.36 -0.38 1.20
C THR A 141 -14.04 -1.57 1.89
N ALA A 142 -14.75 -1.33 3.00
CA ALA A 142 -15.54 -2.34 3.71
C ALA A 142 -16.97 -2.41 3.14
N ALA A 143 -17.61 -3.58 3.22
CA ALA A 143 -18.96 -3.78 2.71
C ALA A 143 -19.97 -2.94 3.50
N HIS A 144 -19.86 -2.89 4.83
CA HIS A 144 -20.77 -2.13 5.69
C HIS A 144 -20.77 -0.62 5.40
N VAL A 145 -19.66 -0.10 4.86
CA VAL A 145 -19.55 1.30 4.43
C VAL A 145 -20.38 1.55 3.15
N LEU A 146 -20.72 0.51 2.40
CA LEU A 146 -21.48 0.58 1.14
C LEU A 146 -22.94 0.15 1.30
N MET A 147 -23.41 -0.06 2.53
CA MET A 147 -24.80 -0.41 2.82
C MET A 147 -25.62 0.85 3.12
N CYS A 148 -26.72 1.01 2.39
CA CYS A 148 -27.74 2.04 2.59
C CYS A 148 -28.92 1.37 3.29
N THR A 149 -29.03 1.53 4.61
CA THR A 149 -29.93 0.72 5.46
C THR A 149 -29.58 -0.78 5.38
N ASP A 150 -30.48 -1.63 4.88
CA ASP A 150 -30.30 -3.08 4.74
C ASP A 150 -30.03 -3.53 3.29
N VAL A 151 -29.79 -2.58 2.37
CA VAL A 151 -29.48 -2.85 0.96
C VAL A 151 -28.17 -2.19 0.54
N VAL A 152 -27.57 -2.70 -0.53
CA VAL A 152 -26.36 -2.09 -1.12
C VAL A 152 -26.73 -0.73 -1.72
N CYS A 153 -25.93 0.29 -1.44
CA CYS A 153 -26.12 1.63 -2.02
C CYS A 153 -26.02 1.60 -3.54
N GLY A 154 -26.88 2.37 -4.23
CA GLY A 154 -26.74 2.59 -5.66
C GLY A 154 -25.52 3.46 -5.98
N ALA A 155 -24.93 3.30 -7.16
CA ALA A 155 -23.75 4.07 -7.57
C ALA A 155 -23.98 5.60 -7.53
N ALA A 156 -25.21 6.06 -7.78
CA ALA A 156 -25.58 7.48 -7.71
C ALA A 156 -25.63 8.04 -6.28
N ASP A 157 -25.66 7.17 -5.27
CA ASP A 157 -25.75 7.54 -3.85
C ASP A 157 -24.39 7.47 -3.15
N VAL A 158 -23.32 7.11 -3.88
CA VAL A 158 -21.95 7.04 -3.37
C VAL A 158 -21.04 7.97 -4.18
N THR A 159 -20.22 8.77 -3.50
CA THR A 159 -19.12 9.52 -4.15
C THR A 159 -17.81 9.27 -3.42
N VAL A 160 -16.73 9.17 -4.20
CA VAL A 160 -15.38 9.04 -3.67
C VAL A 160 -14.69 10.39 -3.71
N VAL A 161 -14.15 10.86 -2.59
CA VAL A 161 -13.33 12.08 -2.53
C VAL A 161 -11.87 11.69 -2.35
N ALA A 162 -11.04 12.02 -3.34
CA ALA A 162 -9.62 11.67 -3.38
C ALA A 162 -8.71 12.90 -3.41
N GLY A 163 -7.45 12.73 -2.98
CA GLY A 163 -6.44 13.79 -3.02
C GLY A 163 -6.53 14.84 -1.92
N ILE A 164 -7.30 14.55 -0.87
CA ILE A 164 -7.51 15.44 0.28
C ILE A 164 -6.74 14.96 1.51
N THR A 165 -6.23 15.91 2.30
CA THR A 165 -5.79 15.65 3.69
C THR A 165 -6.79 16.24 4.69
N ARG A 166 -7.48 17.32 4.31
CA ARG A 166 -8.56 17.92 5.08
C ARG A 166 -9.91 17.66 4.41
N ARG A 167 -10.96 17.36 5.18
CA ARG A 167 -12.31 17.14 4.63
C ARG A 167 -12.87 18.35 3.86
N THR A 168 -12.34 19.54 4.17
CA THR A 168 -12.68 20.83 3.55
C THR A 168 -11.71 21.26 2.45
N ASP A 169 -10.76 20.40 2.05
CA ASP A 169 -9.75 20.75 1.05
C ASP A 169 -10.38 20.90 -0.34
N SER A 170 -10.29 22.10 -0.91
CA SER A 170 -10.85 22.43 -2.23
C SER A 170 -10.06 21.81 -3.39
N GLN A 171 -8.84 21.31 -3.12
CA GLN A 171 -7.98 20.62 -4.09
C GLN A 171 -8.39 19.15 -4.31
N GLY A 172 -9.35 18.65 -3.52
CA GLY A 172 -9.90 17.30 -3.68
C GLY A 172 -10.68 17.12 -4.96
N SER A 173 -10.65 15.91 -5.50
CA SER A 173 -11.50 15.52 -6.64
C SER A 173 -12.60 14.58 -6.18
N ASN A 174 -13.86 14.93 -6.48
CA ASN A 174 -14.99 14.01 -6.39
C ASN A 174 -14.96 13.09 -7.62
N LEU A 175 -14.86 11.79 -7.40
CA LEU A 175 -14.81 10.77 -8.43
C LEU A 175 -16.18 10.08 -8.47
N VAL A 176 -16.74 10.00 -9.68
CA VAL A 176 -18.06 9.41 -9.92
C VAL A 176 -17.94 7.88 -9.89
N VAL A 177 -18.81 7.25 -9.11
CA VAL A 177 -18.92 5.79 -9.04
C VAL A 177 -19.78 5.30 -10.20
N GLU A 178 -19.28 4.29 -10.91
CA GLU A 178 -20.01 3.54 -11.95
C GLU A 178 -20.76 2.36 -11.32
N GLU A 179 -20.10 1.63 -10.41
CA GLU A 179 -20.62 0.40 -9.83
C GLU A 179 -20.19 0.24 -8.37
N VAL A 180 -21.12 -0.24 -7.54
CA VAL A 180 -20.91 -0.59 -6.13
C VAL A 180 -21.01 -2.09 -6.00
N ILE A 181 -19.93 -2.74 -5.56
CA ILE A 181 -19.83 -4.20 -5.47
C ILE A 181 -19.50 -4.58 -4.03
N VAL A 182 -20.38 -5.32 -3.37
CA VAL A 182 -20.11 -5.94 -2.06
C VAL A 182 -19.93 -7.44 -2.23
N HIS A 183 -19.20 -8.07 -1.31
CA HIS A 183 -19.01 -9.51 -1.34
C HIS A 183 -20.35 -10.26 -1.18
N GLU A 184 -20.60 -11.28 -2.01
CA GLU A 184 -21.88 -12.00 -2.10
C GLU A 184 -22.26 -12.75 -0.82
N MET A 185 -21.24 -13.13 -0.06
CA MET A 185 -21.37 -13.81 1.25
C MET A 185 -21.44 -12.85 2.43
N TYR A 186 -21.39 -11.53 2.21
CA TYR A 186 -21.64 -10.56 3.26
C TYR A 186 -23.14 -10.54 3.58
N LYS A 187 -23.50 -10.87 4.83
CA LYS A 187 -24.90 -11.06 5.24
C LYS A 187 -25.42 -9.99 6.21
N ASP A 188 -24.59 -9.53 7.14
CA ASP A 188 -25.03 -8.61 8.17
C ASP A 188 -23.89 -7.83 8.86
N ASN A 189 -24.30 -6.78 9.55
CA ASN A 189 -23.49 -5.97 10.47
C ASN A 189 -23.30 -6.62 11.86
N LYS A 190 -23.43 -7.95 11.96
CA LYS A 190 -23.26 -8.68 13.24
C LYS A 190 -22.04 -9.58 13.17
N SER A 191 -21.98 -10.41 12.15
CA SER A 191 -20.91 -11.35 11.90
C SER A 191 -19.70 -10.67 11.25
N TYR A 192 -19.90 -9.62 10.44
CA TYR A 192 -18.83 -8.95 9.67
C TYR A 192 -17.92 -9.91 8.89
N ILE A 193 -18.45 -11.07 8.50
CA ILE A 193 -17.73 -12.02 7.66
C ILE A 193 -17.82 -11.51 6.23
N TYR A 194 -16.68 -11.48 5.53
CA TYR A 194 -16.56 -10.89 4.19
C TYR A 194 -16.97 -9.41 4.12
N ASP A 195 -16.62 -8.61 5.13
CA ASP A 195 -16.90 -7.17 5.18
C ASP A 195 -16.00 -6.35 4.21
N ILE A 196 -16.10 -6.66 2.92
CA ILE A 196 -15.29 -6.07 1.84
C ILE A 196 -16.17 -5.58 0.69
N GLY A 197 -15.82 -4.43 0.15
CA GLY A 197 -16.48 -3.82 -0.99
C GLY A 197 -15.49 -3.17 -1.97
N LEU A 198 -15.90 -3.12 -3.23
CA LEU A 198 -15.22 -2.46 -4.32
C LEU A 198 -16.12 -1.39 -4.93
N LEU A 199 -15.51 -0.27 -5.30
CA LEU A 199 -16.14 0.76 -6.11
C LEU A 199 -15.40 0.84 -7.45
N LYS A 200 -16.13 0.64 -8.54
CA LYS A 200 -15.64 0.92 -9.88
C LYS A 200 -15.97 2.36 -10.23
N LEU A 201 -14.98 3.10 -10.71
CA LEU A 201 -15.10 4.50 -11.07
C LEU A 201 -15.41 4.65 -12.55
N LYS A 202 -16.21 5.66 -12.88
CA LYS A 202 -16.60 5.97 -14.26
C LYS A 202 -15.45 6.51 -15.11
N GLU A 203 -14.48 7.18 -14.47
CA GLU A 203 -13.33 7.79 -15.12
C GLU A 203 -12.03 7.38 -14.43
N ASP A 204 -10.95 7.34 -15.20
CA ASP A 204 -9.61 7.03 -14.71
C ASP A 204 -9.10 8.11 -13.76
N ILE A 205 -8.57 7.68 -12.62
CA ILE A 205 -7.84 8.56 -11.72
C ILE A 205 -6.54 9.00 -12.39
N VAL A 206 -6.39 10.31 -12.55
CA VAL A 206 -5.09 10.93 -12.86
C VAL A 206 -4.20 10.85 -11.62
N PHE A 207 -3.23 9.94 -11.66
CA PHE A 207 -2.25 9.79 -10.59
C PHE A 207 -1.27 10.96 -10.52
N GLY A 208 -0.79 11.21 -9.31
CA GLY A 208 0.13 12.30 -8.99
C GLY A 208 0.65 12.16 -7.57
N GLU A 209 1.10 13.24 -6.94
CA GLU A 209 1.61 13.15 -5.56
C GLU A 209 0.51 12.90 -4.51
N ARG A 210 -0.72 13.32 -4.80
CA ARG A 210 -1.87 13.22 -3.88
C ARG A 210 -2.77 12.02 -4.13
N LYS A 211 -2.65 11.37 -5.30
CA LYS A 211 -3.49 10.26 -5.74
C LYS A 211 -2.58 9.18 -6.31
N ARG A 212 -2.40 8.09 -5.57
CA ARG A 212 -1.61 6.93 -5.99
C ARG A 212 -2.24 5.65 -5.47
N PRO A 213 -2.06 4.51 -6.16
CA PRO A 213 -2.56 3.24 -5.64
C PRO A 213 -1.70 2.75 -4.47
N VAL A 214 -2.31 2.06 -3.52
CA VAL A 214 -1.59 1.25 -2.52
C VAL A 214 -1.27 -0.11 -3.12
N CYS A 215 -0.17 -0.75 -2.68
CA CYS A 215 0.10 -2.11 -3.14
C CYS A 215 -0.85 -3.09 -2.47
N LEU A 216 -1.38 -4.03 -3.26
CA LEU A 216 -2.10 -5.18 -2.76
C LEU A 216 -1.21 -6.43 -2.77
N PRO A 217 -1.43 -7.39 -1.85
CA PRO A 217 -0.82 -8.70 -1.91
C PRO A 217 -1.05 -9.36 -3.27
N CYS A 218 -0.18 -10.31 -3.56
CA CYS A 218 -0.17 -11.18 -4.73
C CYS A 218 0.09 -10.50 -6.07
N THR A 219 -0.08 -9.19 -6.21
CA THR A 219 0.13 -8.46 -7.48
C THR A 219 1.55 -8.54 -8.04
N ALA A 220 1.69 -8.34 -9.35
CA ALA A 220 2.96 -8.40 -10.08
C ALA A 220 3.96 -7.34 -9.61
N ASP A 221 3.47 -6.11 -9.44
CA ASP A 221 4.27 -5.00 -8.92
C ASP A 221 4.92 -5.33 -7.58
N LEU A 222 4.16 -5.95 -6.68
CA LEU A 222 4.67 -6.32 -5.37
C LEU A 222 5.63 -7.51 -5.43
N SER A 223 5.35 -8.47 -6.31
CA SER A 223 6.16 -9.68 -6.48
C SER A 223 7.57 -9.35 -7.01
N GLN A 224 7.67 -8.40 -7.94
CA GLN A 224 8.95 -7.88 -8.44
C GLN A 224 9.76 -7.20 -7.33
N VAL A 225 9.10 -6.42 -6.47
CA VAL A 225 9.74 -5.71 -5.35
C VAL A 225 10.25 -6.68 -4.27
N LEU A 226 9.55 -7.79 -4.05
CA LEU A 226 9.90 -8.75 -2.99
C LEU A 226 10.81 -9.89 -3.46
N SER A 227 11.07 -10.01 -4.77
CA SER A 227 11.93 -11.06 -5.35
C SER A 227 11.57 -12.48 -4.89
N LEU A 228 10.27 -12.75 -4.73
CA LEU A 228 9.79 -14.03 -4.20
C LEU A 228 9.67 -15.08 -5.32
N PRO A 229 10.38 -16.22 -5.23
CA PRO A 229 10.15 -17.34 -6.12
C PRO A 229 8.83 -18.02 -5.76
N ALA A 230 7.81 -17.89 -6.59
CA ALA A 230 6.56 -18.63 -6.45
C ALA A 230 6.18 -19.24 -7.80
N LEU A 231 5.76 -20.49 -7.77
CA LEU A 231 5.43 -21.31 -8.95
C LEU A 231 4.10 -20.90 -9.58
N ASP A 232 3.17 -20.39 -8.77
CA ASP A 232 1.85 -19.93 -9.21
C ASP A 232 1.32 -18.78 -8.32
N TRP A 233 0.20 -18.18 -8.73
CA TRP A 233 -0.45 -17.09 -8.00
C TRP A 233 -0.88 -17.47 -6.57
N ARG A 234 -1.45 -18.66 -6.38
CA ARG A 234 -2.03 -19.08 -5.08
C ARG A 234 -0.95 -19.29 -4.03
N SER A 235 0.10 -20.04 -4.37
CA SER A 235 1.28 -20.24 -3.53
C SER A 235 1.93 -18.91 -3.17
N ARG A 236 1.99 -17.96 -4.12
CA ARG A 236 2.46 -16.60 -3.85
C ARG A 236 1.60 -15.87 -2.82
N CYS A 237 0.27 -15.94 -2.97
CA CYS A 237 -0.65 -15.33 -2.02
C CYS A 237 -0.51 -15.89 -0.61
N GLU A 238 -0.45 -17.21 -0.47
CA GLU A 238 -0.29 -17.86 0.84
C GLU A 238 1.04 -17.51 1.50
N HIS A 239 2.11 -17.44 0.72
CA HIS A 239 3.43 -17.05 1.22
C HIS A 239 3.43 -15.58 1.67
N GLN A 240 2.78 -14.70 0.91
CA GLN A 240 2.67 -13.29 1.26
C GLN A 240 1.76 -13.07 2.47
N ASP A 241 0.64 -13.80 2.61
CA ASP A 241 -0.17 -13.78 3.83
C ASP A 241 0.67 -14.17 5.06
N LEU A 242 1.49 -15.22 4.95
CA LEU A 242 2.41 -15.62 6.01
C LEU A 242 3.42 -14.52 6.36
N ILE A 243 4.03 -13.86 5.38
CA ILE A 243 5.04 -12.82 5.63
C ILE A 243 4.41 -11.52 6.16
N PHE A 244 3.25 -11.14 5.65
CA PHE A 244 2.67 -9.83 5.90
C PHE A 244 1.77 -9.79 7.11
N THR A 245 1.07 -10.88 7.40
CA THR A 245 0.09 -10.92 8.49
C THR A 245 0.39 -12.04 9.49
N GLY A 246 1.34 -12.93 9.18
CA GLY A 246 1.51 -14.17 9.92
C GLY A 246 0.32 -15.11 9.75
N ARG A 247 -0.34 -15.12 8.58
CA ARG A 247 -1.66 -15.77 8.36
C ARG A 247 -2.75 -15.25 9.29
N GLY A 248 -2.79 -13.93 9.46
CA GLY A 248 -3.69 -13.25 10.39
C GLY A 248 -3.31 -13.45 11.85
N GLY A 249 -2.04 -13.71 12.16
CA GLY A 249 -1.52 -13.88 13.52
C GLY A 249 -1.41 -15.34 14.01
N GLU A 250 -1.34 -16.33 13.12
CA GLU A 250 -0.91 -17.70 13.49
C GLU A 250 0.59 -17.74 13.80
N ASP A 251 1.37 -16.97 13.04
CA ASP A 251 2.79 -16.80 13.29
C ASP A 251 3.01 -15.78 14.42
N TYR A 252 3.88 -16.12 15.37
CA TYR A 252 4.27 -15.29 16.51
C TYR A 252 5.06 -14.03 16.12
N ARG A 253 5.48 -13.89 14.85
CA ARG A 253 6.13 -12.69 14.33
C ARG A 253 5.22 -11.47 14.46
N THR A 254 5.76 -10.44 15.10
CA THR A 254 5.07 -9.16 15.27
C THR A 254 5.02 -8.39 13.97
N VAL A 255 3.81 -8.13 13.48
CA VAL A 255 3.58 -7.28 12.30
C VAL A 255 3.04 -5.92 12.75
N ASN A 256 3.82 -4.87 12.51
CA ASN A 256 3.45 -3.49 12.78
C ASN A 256 3.11 -2.75 11.49
N GLY A 257 2.12 -1.87 11.55
CA GLY A 257 1.77 -0.97 10.45
C GLY A 257 0.89 0.17 10.92
N PHE A 258 0.16 0.76 9.98
CA PHE A 258 -0.60 1.97 10.20
C PHE A 258 -2.02 1.88 9.65
N VAL A 259 -2.96 2.44 10.38
CA VAL A 259 -4.31 2.76 9.91
C VAL A 259 -4.43 4.25 9.65
N THR A 260 -5.27 4.61 8.68
CA THR A 260 -5.53 5.99 8.29
C THR A 260 -7.02 6.23 8.13
N GLY A 261 -7.48 7.41 8.55
CA GLY A 261 -8.88 7.81 8.39
C GLY A 261 -9.22 9.13 9.06
N TRP A 262 -10.46 9.59 8.84
CA TRP A 262 -11.02 10.80 9.44
C TRP A 262 -11.97 10.47 10.60
N GLY A 263 -11.85 9.26 11.16
CA GLY A 263 -12.64 8.83 12.29
C GLY A 263 -12.39 9.66 13.53
N ARG A 264 -13.27 9.46 14.51
CA ARG A 264 -13.26 10.24 15.75
C ARG A 264 -12.03 9.88 16.58
N ILE A 265 -11.37 10.88 17.17
CA ILE A 265 -10.23 10.67 18.08
C ILE A 265 -10.64 10.63 19.56
N LYS A 266 -11.90 10.93 19.88
CA LYS A 266 -12.48 10.92 21.23
C LYS A 266 -13.97 10.56 21.19
N LYS A 267 -14.46 9.95 22.28
CA LYS A 267 -15.89 9.67 22.49
C LYS A 267 -16.71 10.97 22.34
N HIS A 268 -17.84 10.89 21.64
CA HIS A 268 -18.80 11.99 21.39
C HIS A 268 -18.28 13.22 20.61
N ARG A 269 -17.13 13.12 19.92
CA ARG A 269 -16.70 14.16 18.97
C ARG A 269 -17.17 13.86 17.56
N ASP A 270 -17.33 14.89 16.74
CA ASP A 270 -17.47 14.73 15.29
C ASP A 270 -16.21 14.13 14.67
N MET A 271 -16.34 13.66 13.42
CA MET A 271 -15.21 13.23 12.61
C MET A 271 -14.14 14.32 12.52
N GLU A 272 -12.88 13.94 12.49
CA GLU A 272 -11.79 14.91 12.40
C GLU A 272 -11.74 15.54 11.01
N ASP A 273 -11.42 16.84 10.97
CA ASP A 273 -11.23 17.53 9.70
C ASP A 273 -9.91 17.14 9.04
N ASN A 274 -8.86 16.95 9.83
CA ASN A 274 -7.56 16.51 9.36
C ASN A 274 -7.51 14.98 9.36
N LEU A 275 -6.97 14.40 8.29
CA LEU A 275 -6.70 12.96 8.22
C LEU A 275 -5.78 12.57 9.37
N GLN A 276 -6.12 11.51 10.09
CA GLN A 276 -5.30 10.96 11.16
C GLN A 276 -4.66 9.65 10.71
N TYR A 277 -3.55 9.32 11.35
CA TYR A 277 -2.95 7.99 11.24
C TYR A 277 -2.48 7.47 12.59
N GLY A 278 -2.53 6.15 12.75
CA GLY A 278 -2.23 5.47 14.00
C GLY A 278 -1.41 4.21 13.78
N SER A 279 -0.41 3.96 14.63
CA SER A 279 0.38 2.73 14.58
C SER A 279 -0.34 1.62 15.35
N ILE A 280 -0.45 0.46 14.72
CA ILE A 280 -1.08 -0.73 15.29
C ILE A 280 -0.25 -1.98 14.99
N THR A 281 -0.49 -3.03 15.76
CA THR A 281 0.23 -4.29 15.73
C THR A 281 -0.75 -5.44 15.62
N VAL A 282 -0.57 -6.30 14.61
CA VAL A 282 -1.35 -7.54 14.44
C VAL A 282 -1.19 -8.40 15.68
N GLN A 283 -2.30 -8.90 16.21
CA GLN A 283 -2.34 -9.79 17.37
C GLN A 283 -2.47 -11.24 16.92
N SER A 284 -2.19 -12.18 17.84
CA SER A 284 -2.37 -13.60 17.55
C SER A 284 -3.83 -13.96 17.35
N ARG A 285 -4.12 -14.93 16.48
CA ARG A 285 -5.50 -15.39 16.22
C ARG A 285 -6.20 -15.89 17.48
N GLU A 286 -5.46 -16.60 18.34
CA GLU A 286 -5.96 -17.09 19.63
C GLU A 286 -6.46 -15.93 20.50
N LYS A 287 -5.66 -14.87 20.62
CA LYS A 287 -6.06 -13.67 21.35
C LYS A 287 -7.23 -12.97 20.68
N CYS A 288 -7.24 -12.87 19.35
CA CYS A 288 -8.35 -12.24 18.62
C CYS A 288 -9.69 -12.97 18.84
N GLY A 289 -9.68 -14.30 18.80
CA GLY A 289 -10.89 -15.12 18.91
C GLY A 289 -11.53 -15.10 20.30
N THR A 290 -10.81 -14.70 21.34
CA THR A 290 -11.34 -14.63 22.72
C THR A 290 -11.90 -13.27 23.10
N ILE A 291 -11.63 -12.22 22.31
CA ILE A 291 -12.07 -10.85 22.64
C ILE A 291 -13.57 -10.66 22.41
N LEU A 292 -14.12 -11.25 21.34
CA LEU A 292 -15.54 -11.20 21.00
C LEU A 292 -16.06 -12.62 20.77
N PRO A 293 -16.39 -13.38 21.85
CA PRO A 293 -16.74 -14.79 21.74
C PRO A 293 -18.01 -15.04 20.90
N ASP A 294 -18.92 -14.06 20.84
CA ASP A 294 -20.16 -14.16 20.06
C ASP A 294 -19.98 -13.86 18.56
N VAL A 295 -18.80 -13.40 18.15
CA VAL A 295 -18.50 -13.05 16.75
C VAL A 295 -17.48 -14.05 16.20
N PRO A 296 -17.85 -14.89 15.21
CA PRO A 296 -16.94 -15.87 14.64
C PRO A 296 -15.65 -15.22 14.11
N PHE A 297 -14.48 -15.72 14.55
CA PHE A 297 -13.18 -15.24 14.11
C PHE A 297 -12.57 -16.16 13.04
N THR A 298 -12.92 -15.89 11.78
CA THR A 298 -12.54 -16.69 10.60
C THR A 298 -11.23 -16.23 9.96
N ALA A 299 -10.70 -16.97 8.99
CA ALA A 299 -9.40 -16.68 8.36
C ALA A 299 -9.40 -15.33 7.61
N GLU A 300 -10.57 -14.90 7.16
CA GLU A 300 -10.82 -13.64 6.46
C GLU A 300 -10.72 -12.42 7.39
N LYS A 301 -10.45 -12.64 8.68
CA LYS A 301 -10.30 -11.60 9.68
C LYS A 301 -8.89 -11.63 10.27
N LEU A 302 -8.41 -10.42 10.56
CA LEU A 302 -7.26 -10.18 11.43
C LEU A 302 -7.68 -9.19 12.51
N CYS A 303 -7.01 -9.23 13.65
CA CYS A 303 -7.18 -8.20 14.66
C CYS A 303 -5.84 -7.56 15.00
N ALA A 304 -5.90 -6.30 15.39
CA ALA A 304 -4.72 -5.53 15.72
C ALA A 304 -5.06 -4.51 16.80
N ASN A 305 -4.08 -4.19 17.63
CA ASN A 305 -4.23 -3.16 18.64
C ASN A 305 -3.07 -2.16 18.54
N GLY A 306 -3.33 -0.92 18.96
CA GLY A 306 -2.30 0.08 19.12
C GLY A 306 -2.07 0.39 20.59
N ASN A 307 -0.85 0.82 20.94
CA ASN A 307 -0.63 1.40 22.26
C ASN A 307 -1.33 2.77 22.32
N ASN A 308 -2.52 2.80 22.94
CA ASN A 308 -3.40 3.96 23.04
C ASN A 308 -3.92 4.52 21.70
N VAL A 309 -4.02 3.66 20.69
CA VAL A 309 -4.53 3.98 19.35
C VAL A 309 -5.50 2.89 18.96
N ASP A 310 -6.68 3.28 18.47
CA ASP A 310 -7.69 2.37 17.93
C ASP A 310 -8.37 3.02 16.71
N ALA A 311 -8.87 2.20 15.79
CA ALA A 311 -9.69 2.67 14.68
C ALA A 311 -11.11 2.92 15.17
N CYS A 312 -11.70 4.06 14.81
CA CYS A 312 -13.00 4.49 15.34
C CYS A 312 -14.03 4.67 14.20
N ARG A 313 -15.28 5.01 14.58
CA ARG A 313 -16.31 5.41 13.61
C ARG A 313 -15.78 6.52 12.70
N GLY A 314 -15.86 6.29 11.39
CA GLY A 314 -15.34 7.16 10.34
C GLY A 314 -13.97 6.74 9.79
N ASP A 315 -13.27 5.80 10.44
CA ASP A 315 -12.10 5.12 9.88
C ASP A 315 -12.49 3.83 9.13
N SER A 316 -13.71 3.32 9.35
CA SER A 316 -14.31 2.18 8.66
C SER A 316 -14.07 2.20 7.16
N GLY A 317 -13.63 1.07 6.60
CA GLY A 317 -13.27 0.94 5.18
C GLY A 317 -11.88 1.50 4.83
N GLY A 318 -11.24 2.24 5.74
CA GLY A 318 -9.87 2.70 5.59
C GLY A 318 -8.85 1.56 5.56
N PRO A 319 -7.65 1.80 4.99
CA PRO A 319 -6.63 0.79 4.83
C PRO A 319 -5.80 0.60 6.11
N PHE A 320 -5.47 -0.65 6.40
CA PHE A 320 -4.37 -1.01 7.29
C PHE A 320 -3.17 -1.42 6.43
N VAL A 321 -2.11 -0.59 6.47
CA VAL A 321 -0.92 -0.74 5.64
C VAL A 321 0.35 -1.05 6.42
N ILE A 322 1.22 -1.87 5.84
CA ILE A 322 2.57 -2.14 6.34
C ILE A 322 3.62 -1.64 5.34
N LYS A 323 4.85 -1.40 5.82
CA LYS A 323 5.99 -1.07 4.97
C LYS A 323 6.93 -2.27 4.83
N ARG A 324 7.22 -2.67 3.59
CA ARG A 324 8.22 -3.70 3.23
C ARG A 324 8.98 -3.27 1.98
N ASN A 325 10.30 -3.39 2.00
CA ASN A 325 11.19 -3.04 0.87
C ASN A 325 10.85 -1.68 0.22
N GLY A 326 10.60 -0.66 1.05
CA GLY A 326 10.28 0.69 0.58
C GLY A 326 8.85 0.90 0.06
N ARG A 327 8.03 -0.14 -0.07
CA ARG A 327 6.63 -0.07 -0.52
C ARG A 327 5.64 -0.18 0.64
N TRP A 328 4.54 0.54 0.51
CA TRP A 328 3.37 0.44 1.39
C TRP A 328 2.35 -0.54 0.82
N ILE A 329 2.00 -1.53 1.63
CA ILE A 329 1.16 -2.67 1.24
C ILE A 329 -0.05 -2.70 2.15
N GLN A 330 -1.25 -2.71 1.58
CA GLN A 330 -2.47 -2.86 2.35
C GLN A 330 -2.72 -4.33 2.68
N ILE A 331 -2.76 -4.64 3.97
CA ILE A 331 -2.97 -6.00 4.48
C ILE A 331 -4.32 -6.15 5.16
N GLY A 332 -4.95 -5.03 5.52
CA GLY A 332 -6.26 -5.02 6.17
C GLY A 332 -7.17 -3.90 5.70
N ILE A 333 -8.46 -4.05 5.98
CA ILE A 333 -9.49 -3.03 5.82
C ILE A 333 -10.16 -2.85 7.19
N VAL A 334 -10.26 -1.62 7.69
CA VAL A 334 -10.93 -1.32 8.96
C VAL A 334 -12.38 -1.78 8.87
N SER A 335 -12.80 -2.70 9.75
CA SER A 335 -14.12 -3.34 9.66
C SER A 335 -14.96 -3.00 10.89
N TYR A 336 -14.64 -3.56 12.05
CA TYR A 336 -15.38 -3.31 13.29
C TYR A 336 -14.43 -3.25 14.48
N GLY A 337 -14.93 -2.75 15.60
CA GLY A 337 -14.14 -2.56 16.81
C GLY A 337 -15.01 -2.18 17.98
N ASP A 338 -14.37 -1.76 19.06
CA ASP A 338 -15.07 -1.27 20.24
C ASP A 338 -15.90 -0.02 19.89
N LYS A 339 -17.19 -0.06 20.22
CA LYS A 339 -18.15 1.02 19.89
C LYS A 339 -17.80 2.33 20.58
N ASP A 340 -17.08 2.26 21.70
CA ASP A 340 -16.66 3.42 22.49
C ASP A 340 -15.32 4.01 22.05
N CYS A 341 -14.65 3.39 21.06
CA CYS A 341 -13.31 3.77 20.60
C CYS A 341 -12.35 3.90 21.78
N THR A 342 -12.42 2.93 22.69
CA THR A 342 -11.62 2.94 23.91
C THR A 342 -10.15 2.75 23.54
N LYS A 343 -9.28 3.53 24.18
CA LYS A 343 -7.85 3.51 23.88
C LYS A 343 -7.26 2.14 24.19
N GLY A 344 -6.49 1.60 23.24
CA GLY A 344 -5.83 0.31 23.40
C GLY A 344 -6.77 -0.89 23.21
N SER A 345 -8.02 -0.64 22.83
CA SER A 345 -8.93 -1.67 22.34
C SER A 345 -8.35 -2.34 21.09
N THR A 346 -8.79 -3.58 20.88
CA THR A 346 -8.44 -4.34 19.68
C THR A 346 -9.46 -4.06 18.60
N GLY A 347 -8.99 -3.52 17.47
CA GLY A 347 -9.77 -3.39 16.26
C GLY A 347 -9.73 -4.68 15.43
N PHE A 348 -10.78 -4.89 14.63
CA PHE A 348 -10.92 -6.01 13.71
C PHE A 348 -10.95 -5.51 12.27
N TYR A 349 -10.28 -6.26 11.41
CA TYR A 349 -10.02 -5.89 10.04
C TYR A 349 -10.26 -7.08 9.13
N VAL A 350 -10.70 -6.82 7.89
CA VAL A 350 -10.71 -7.85 6.86
C VAL A 350 -9.28 -8.15 6.44
N ASN A 351 -8.89 -9.42 6.35
CA ASN A 351 -7.60 -9.86 5.85
C ASN A 351 -7.59 -9.81 4.32
N VAL A 352 -6.94 -8.78 3.76
CA VAL A 352 -6.89 -8.54 2.31
C VAL A 352 -6.26 -9.71 1.56
N ALA A 353 -5.23 -10.34 2.13
CA ALA A 353 -4.57 -11.47 1.48
C ALA A 353 -5.52 -12.65 1.25
N ARG A 354 -6.49 -12.88 2.16
CA ARG A 354 -7.53 -13.90 2.03
C ARG A 354 -8.65 -13.51 1.07
N MET A 355 -8.81 -12.21 0.79
CA MET A 355 -9.80 -11.69 -0.15
C MET A 355 -9.27 -11.53 -1.58
N MET A 356 -7.99 -11.79 -1.83
CA MET A 356 -7.38 -11.56 -3.15
C MET A 356 -8.00 -12.41 -4.26
N GLU A 357 -8.52 -13.60 -3.97
CA GLU A 357 -9.22 -14.41 -4.98
C GLU A 357 -10.53 -13.74 -5.43
N TRP A 358 -11.29 -13.18 -4.49
CA TRP A 358 -12.51 -12.41 -4.79
C TRP A 358 -12.18 -11.11 -5.52
N ILE A 359 -11.20 -10.34 -5.03
CA ILE A 359 -10.75 -9.10 -5.68
C ILE A 359 -10.34 -9.38 -7.13
N ARG A 360 -9.57 -10.45 -7.36
CA ARG A 360 -9.15 -10.87 -8.70
C ARG A 360 -10.33 -11.19 -9.61
N GLY A 361 -11.33 -11.89 -9.08
CA GLY A 361 -12.54 -12.25 -9.83
C GLY A 361 -13.39 -11.03 -10.26
N LYS A 362 -13.30 -9.90 -9.55
CA LYS A 362 -14.06 -8.68 -9.84
C LYS A 362 -13.29 -7.65 -10.67
N VAL A 363 -12.03 -7.43 -10.33
CA VAL A 363 -11.22 -6.37 -10.94
C VAL A 363 -10.57 -6.82 -12.26
N GLY A 364 -10.30 -8.12 -12.42
CA GLY A 364 -9.70 -8.64 -13.65
C GLY A 364 -8.34 -7.99 -13.98
N GLU A 365 -8.09 -7.70 -15.25
CA GLU A 365 -6.79 -7.21 -15.72
C GLU A 365 -6.46 -5.76 -15.30
N ASP A 366 -7.43 -5.00 -14.77
CA ASP A 366 -7.20 -3.63 -14.25
C ASP A 366 -6.24 -3.60 -13.05
N LEU A 367 -5.99 -4.75 -12.42
CA LEU A 367 -4.93 -5.00 -11.46
C LEU A 367 -3.98 -6.04 -12.06
N GLN A 368 -2.70 -5.70 -12.20
CA GLN A 368 -1.70 -6.64 -12.72
C GLN A 368 -1.45 -7.75 -11.70
N PHE A 369 -2.15 -8.86 -11.85
CA PHE A 369 -1.96 -10.08 -11.08
C PHE A 369 -0.79 -10.91 -11.64
N ALA A 370 0.01 -11.54 -10.78
CA ALA A 370 1.29 -12.18 -11.14
C ALA A 370 1.31 -13.71 -11.18
#